data_AF-A0A3N5WAC9-F1
#
_entry.id   AF-A0A3N5WAC9-F1
#
_cell.length_a   1.000
_cell.length_b   1.000
_cell.length_c   1.000
_cell.angle_alpha   90.00
_cell.angle_beta   90.00
_cell.angle_gamma   90.00
#
_symmetry.space_group_name_H-M   'P 1'
#
loop_
_entity.id
_entity.type
_entity.pdbx_description
1 polymer ?
#
loop_
_entity_poly.entity_id
_entity_poly.type
_entity_poly.pdbx_seq_one_letter_code
_entity_poly.pdbx_strand_id
1 'polypeptide(L)'
;MAGKIRLVDHQRLDSAKDTPDYLWKENEEVVATGLVDPQAHGVVHNIPIGDYSDDEFIRGEMQGSIDAIKQHFGKTPVGFIWPGGGFTRRGIELAREAGYRVGFTTNPRGPVMFNWVPQAEQKDPNHPDWLPEIPAKDPRMTLPRYWSIDAAYRIDDVTQISEQAEAAAASSKATELEYYDIVCKSKTGEIPTPVP
;
A
#
# COMPACT_ATOMS: atom_id res chain seq x y z
N MET A 1 33.82 0.82 -3.53
CA MET A 1 33.30 0.57 -4.89
C MET A 1 31.82 0.92 -4.87
N ALA A 2 31.44 2.09 -5.36
CA ALA A 2 30.04 2.49 -5.43
C ALA A 2 29.40 1.79 -6.64
N GLY A 3 28.69 0.69 -6.38
CA GLY A 3 27.87 0.05 -7.40
C GLY A 3 26.79 1.03 -7.85
N LYS A 4 26.75 1.36 -9.14
CA LYS A 4 25.59 2.04 -9.74
C LYS A 4 24.36 1.19 -9.42
N ILE A 5 23.49 1.68 -8.55
CA ILE A 5 22.09 1.22 -8.51
C ILE A 5 21.52 1.60 -9.87
N ARG A 6 21.45 0.64 -10.79
CA ARG A 6 20.65 0.80 -11.99
C ARG A 6 19.20 0.77 -11.50
N LEU A 7 18.57 1.94 -11.43
CA LEU A 7 17.12 2.00 -11.43
C LEU A 7 16.68 1.30 -12.72
N VAL A 8 15.98 0.18 -12.57
CA VAL A 8 15.37 -0.53 -13.69
C VAL A 8 14.43 0.48 -14.35
N ASP A 9 14.81 0.85 -15.56
CA ASP A 9 14.20 1.91 -16.36
C ASP A 9 12.78 1.50 -16.71
N HIS A 10 11.76 2.14 -16.11
CA HIS A 10 10.32 2.17 -16.45
C HIS A 10 9.61 0.90 -17.01
N GLN A 11 10.25 -0.26 -16.94
CA GLN A 11 9.74 -1.53 -17.43
C GLN A 11 9.18 -2.27 -16.24
N ARG A 12 7.86 -2.34 -16.27
CA ARG A 12 6.98 -2.99 -15.32
C ARG A 12 7.54 -4.37 -14.99
N LEU A 13 7.77 -4.63 -13.71
CA LEU A 13 7.62 -5.99 -13.19
C LEU A 13 6.11 -6.27 -13.15
N ASP A 14 5.50 -6.40 -14.33
CA ASP A 14 4.23 -7.11 -14.45
C ASP A 14 4.55 -8.59 -14.58
N SER A 15 3.74 -9.43 -13.92
CA SER A 15 3.85 -10.89 -14.07
C SER A 15 3.20 -11.35 -15.37
N ALA A 16 3.35 -10.53 -16.43
CA ALA A 16 2.75 -10.74 -17.72
C ALA A 16 3.33 -12.01 -18.35
N LYS A 17 2.47 -12.74 -19.07
CA LYS A 17 2.85 -14.04 -19.66
C LYS A 17 3.91 -13.90 -20.76
N ASP A 18 4.03 -12.73 -21.36
CA ASP A 18 4.94 -12.41 -22.44
C ASP A 18 6.19 -11.64 -21.98
N THR A 19 6.43 -11.53 -20.66
CA THR A 19 7.67 -10.97 -20.12
C THR A 19 8.87 -11.78 -20.64
N PRO A 20 9.78 -11.18 -21.42
CA PRO A 20 10.90 -11.90 -22.03
C PRO A 20 11.95 -12.31 -21.00
N ASP A 21 12.58 -13.47 -21.21
CA ASP A 21 13.56 -14.08 -20.28
C ASP A 21 14.70 -13.13 -19.83
N TYR A 22 15.15 -12.23 -20.70
CA TYR A 22 16.22 -11.30 -20.33
C TYR A 22 15.79 -10.32 -19.23
N LEU A 23 14.52 -9.90 -19.20
CA LEU A 23 14.00 -9.03 -18.13
C LEU A 23 13.87 -9.78 -16.81
N TRP A 24 13.48 -11.06 -16.84
CA TRP A 24 13.50 -11.89 -15.64
C TRP A 24 14.91 -11.98 -15.07
N LYS A 25 15.90 -12.28 -15.93
CA LYS A 25 17.30 -12.38 -15.52
C LYS A 25 17.84 -11.07 -14.94
N GLU A 26 17.58 -9.93 -15.58
CA GLU A 26 17.99 -8.61 -15.06
C GLU A 26 17.39 -8.35 -13.66
N ASN A 27 16.12 -8.70 -13.46
CA ASN A 27 15.47 -8.54 -12.15
C ASN A 27 16.01 -9.53 -11.10
N GLU A 28 16.29 -10.77 -11.47
CA GLU A 28 16.92 -11.76 -10.57
C GLU A 28 18.28 -11.26 -10.06
N GLU A 29 19.11 -10.65 -10.92
CA GLU A 29 20.38 -10.05 -10.55
C GLU A 29 20.21 -8.90 -9.53
N VAL A 30 19.20 -8.05 -9.72
CA VAL A 30 18.90 -6.93 -8.82
C VAL A 30 18.34 -7.42 -7.49
N VAL A 31 17.41 -8.38 -7.51
CA VAL A 31 16.82 -8.97 -6.29
C VAL A 31 17.89 -9.70 -5.47
N ALA A 32 18.87 -10.35 -6.12
CA ALA A 32 19.98 -11.01 -5.44
C ALA A 32 20.87 -10.05 -4.62
N THR A 33 20.82 -8.73 -4.88
CA THR A 33 21.52 -7.72 -4.07
C THR A 33 20.90 -7.51 -2.68
N GLY A 34 19.64 -7.94 -2.49
CA GLY A 34 18.86 -7.69 -1.27
C GLY A 34 18.31 -6.26 -1.15
N LEU A 35 18.54 -5.39 -2.15
CA LEU A 35 18.06 -4.00 -2.14
C LEU A 35 16.63 -3.84 -2.67
N VAL A 36 16.11 -4.86 -3.37
CA VAL A 36 14.79 -4.83 -4.00
C VAL A 36 13.98 -6.04 -3.54
N ASP A 37 12.71 -5.78 -3.21
CA ASP A 37 11.74 -6.80 -2.85
C ASP A 37 10.58 -6.79 -3.86
N PRO A 38 10.46 -7.81 -4.74
CA PRO A 38 9.42 -7.84 -5.75
C PRO A 38 8.05 -8.09 -5.12
N GLN A 39 7.07 -7.30 -5.53
CA GLN A 39 5.67 -7.40 -5.09
C GLN A 39 4.75 -7.50 -6.31
N ALA A 40 3.51 -7.93 -6.09
CA ALA A 40 2.59 -8.27 -7.19
C ALA A 40 1.99 -7.02 -7.85
N HIS A 41 1.86 -7.05 -9.18
CA HIS A 41 1.22 -6.00 -9.97
C HIS A 41 0.29 -6.55 -11.07
N GLY A 42 -0.35 -7.68 -10.79
CA GLY A 42 -1.22 -8.35 -11.76
C GLY A 42 -0.46 -9.06 -12.88
N VAL A 43 -1.23 -9.57 -13.85
CA VAL A 43 -0.74 -10.25 -15.05
C VAL A 43 -1.10 -9.44 -16.29
N VAL A 44 -2.29 -8.85 -16.34
CA VAL A 44 -2.77 -8.01 -17.44
C VAL A 44 -2.81 -6.55 -16.99
N HIS A 45 -1.67 -5.88 -17.06
CA HIS A 45 -1.48 -4.50 -16.58
C HIS A 45 -2.53 -3.49 -17.10
N ASN A 46 -2.99 -3.65 -18.34
CA ASN A 46 -3.84 -2.66 -19.03
C ASN A 46 -5.35 -2.83 -18.77
N ILE A 47 -5.75 -3.80 -17.95
CA ILE A 47 -7.15 -4.00 -17.55
C ILE A 47 -7.24 -3.84 -16.03
N PRO A 48 -7.55 -2.64 -15.53
CA PRO A 48 -7.75 -2.42 -14.10
C PRO A 48 -8.86 -3.32 -13.56
N ILE A 49 -8.76 -3.70 -12.28
CA ILE A 49 -9.86 -4.36 -11.58
C ILE A 49 -10.95 -3.32 -11.29
N GLY A 50 -12.17 -3.58 -11.75
CA GLY A 50 -13.33 -2.69 -11.59
C GLY A 50 -14.61 -3.47 -11.36
N ASP A 51 -15.76 -2.78 -11.27
CA ASP A 51 -17.06 -3.42 -11.05
C ASP A 51 -17.50 -4.33 -12.22
N TYR A 52 -16.84 -4.20 -13.37
CA TYR A 52 -17.02 -5.05 -14.55
C TYR A 52 -16.19 -6.34 -14.50
N SER A 53 -15.23 -6.46 -13.57
CA SER A 53 -14.37 -7.63 -13.45
C SER A 53 -15.11 -8.76 -12.74
N ASP A 54 -15.04 -9.97 -13.28
CA ASP A 54 -15.51 -11.16 -12.59
C ASP A 54 -14.45 -11.73 -11.61
N ASP A 55 -14.90 -12.61 -10.73
CA ASP A 55 -14.03 -13.26 -9.74
C ASP A 55 -12.91 -14.09 -10.39
N GLU A 56 -13.15 -14.69 -11.57
CA GLU A 56 -12.17 -15.51 -12.28
C GLU A 56 -10.99 -14.65 -12.75
N PHE A 57 -11.28 -13.53 -13.40
CA PHE A 57 -10.28 -12.55 -13.81
C PHE A 57 -9.48 -12.03 -12.62
N ILE A 58 -10.17 -11.60 -11.55
CA ILE A 58 -9.50 -11.05 -10.36
C ILE A 58 -8.55 -12.09 -9.72
N ARG A 59 -9.01 -13.34 -9.56
CA ARG A 59 -8.17 -14.42 -9.03
C ARG A 59 -7.01 -14.74 -9.96
N GLY A 60 -7.23 -14.70 -11.27
CA GLY A 60 -6.19 -14.89 -12.28
C GLY A 60 -5.07 -13.85 -12.18
N GLU A 61 -5.43 -12.58 -12.04
CA GLU A 61 -4.46 -11.48 -11.85
C GLU A 61 -3.62 -11.68 -10.58
N MET A 62 -4.28 -12.08 -9.49
CA MET A 62 -3.66 -12.24 -8.17
C MET A 62 -2.77 -13.48 -8.07
N GLN A 63 -3.30 -14.64 -8.46
CA GLN A 63 -2.59 -15.91 -8.37
C GLN A 63 -1.48 -15.98 -9.41
N GLY A 64 -1.72 -15.50 -10.63
CA GLY A 64 -0.69 -15.47 -11.67
C GLY A 64 0.53 -14.63 -11.26
N SER A 65 0.32 -13.49 -10.59
CA SER A 65 1.41 -12.73 -9.98
C SER A 65 2.16 -13.52 -8.89
N ILE A 66 1.44 -14.22 -8.01
CA ILE A 66 2.07 -15.06 -6.98
C ILE A 66 2.94 -16.14 -7.62
N ASP A 67 2.41 -16.84 -8.62
CA ASP A 67 3.08 -17.95 -9.26
C ASP A 67 4.35 -17.50 -9.97
N ALA A 68 4.29 -16.40 -10.74
CA ALA A 68 5.45 -15.83 -11.43
C ALA A 68 6.54 -15.37 -10.44
N ILE A 69 6.17 -14.61 -9.41
CA ILE A 69 7.13 -14.12 -8.40
C ILE A 69 7.76 -15.29 -7.64
N LYS A 70 6.97 -16.32 -7.32
CA LYS A 70 7.48 -17.51 -6.64
C LYS A 70 8.42 -18.32 -7.52
N GLN A 71 8.10 -18.45 -8.81
CA GLN A 71 8.94 -19.15 -9.79
C GLN A 71 10.31 -18.49 -9.96
N HIS A 72 10.35 -17.16 -10.10
CA HIS A 72 11.60 -16.43 -10.39
C HIS A 72 12.40 -16.05 -9.15
N PHE A 73 11.73 -15.72 -8.04
CA PHE A 73 12.40 -15.16 -6.86
C PHE A 73 12.28 -16.04 -5.62
N GLY A 74 11.53 -17.14 -5.67
CA GLY A 74 11.31 -18.02 -4.52
C GLY A 74 10.56 -17.34 -3.35
N LYS A 75 9.88 -16.22 -3.62
CA LYS A 75 9.18 -15.40 -2.63
C LYS A 75 7.66 -15.45 -2.84
N THR A 76 6.91 -15.26 -1.77
CA THR A 76 5.46 -15.01 -1.85
C THR A 76 5.22 -13.52 -1.62
N PRO A 77 4.63 -12.79 -2.58
CA PRO A 77 4.35 -11.37 -2.41
C PRO A 77 3.32 -11.16 -1.29
N VAL A 78 3.48 -10.08 -0.54
CA VAL A 78 2.54 -9.66 0.52
C VAL A 78 1.85 -8.36 0.18
N GLY A 79 2.35 -7.63 -0.82
CA GLY A 79 1.78 -6.41 -1.37
C GLY A 79 1.19 -6.66 -2.76
N PHE A 80 0.05 -6.02 -3.03
CA PHE A 80 -0.55 -5.95 -4.35
C PHE A 80 -0.65 -4.49 -4.81
N ILE A 81 0.07 -4.14 -5.86
CA ILE A 81 -0.01 -2.82 -6.49
C ILE A 81 -1.16 -2.91 -7.49
N TRP A 82 -2.24 -2.15 -7.28
CA TRP A 82 -3.43 -2.22 -8.13
C TRP A 82 -3.10 -1.72 -9.55
N PRO A 83 -3.21 -2.56 -10.61
CA PRO A 83 -2.98 -2.13 -11.99
C PRO A 83 -3.89 -0.95 -12.36
N GLY A 84 -3.29 0.14 -12.85
CA GLY A 84 -3.99 1.39 -13.12
C GLY A 84 -4.65 2.06 -11.91
N GLY A 85 -4.45 1.55 -10.68
CA GLY A 85 -5.10 2.01 -9.47
C GLY A 85 -6.55 1.56 -9.30
N GLY A 86 -7.06 0.70 -10.19
CA GLY A 86 -8.42 0.17 -10.09
C GLY A 86 -8.54 -0.82 -8.95
N PHE A 87 -9.51 -0.61 -8.06
CA PHE A 87 -9.85 -1.53 -6.99
C PHE A 87 -11.36 -1.54 -6.76
N THR A 88 -11.86 -2.65 -6.25
CA THR A 88 -13.24 -2.78 -5.76
C THR A 88 -13.24 -3.46 -4.41
N ARG A 89 -14.34 -3.37 -3.68
CA ARG A 89 -14.51 -4.16 -2.44
C ARG A 89 -14.33 -5.65 -2.69
N ARG A 90 -14.92 -6.18 -3.77
CA ARG A 90 -14.80 -7.60 -4.10
C ARG A 90 -13.36 -7.97 -4.45
N GLY A 91 -12.66 -7.11 -5.20
CA GLY A 91 -11.24 -7.28 -5.48
C GLY A 91 -10.40 -7.37 -4.21
N ILE A 92 -10.65 -6.49 -3.23
CA ILE A 92 -9.95 -6.51 -1.94
C ILE A 92 -10.20 -7.81 -1.17
N GLU A 93 -11.46 -8.28 -1.11
CA GLU A 93 -11.81 -9.54 -0.46
C GLU A 93 -11.05 -10.71 -1.07
N LEU A 94 -11.00 -10.77 -2.41
CA LEU A 94 -10.24 -11.79 -3.14
C LEU A 94 -8.73 -11.67 -2.92
N ALA A 95 -8.18 -10.45 -2.83
CA ALA A 95 -6.78 -10.23 -2.50
C ALA A 95 -6.43 -10.77 -1.12
N ARG A 96 -7.32 -10.57 -0.13
CA ARG A 96 -7.16 -11.13 1.21
C ARG A 96 -7.20 -12.65 1.20
N GLU A 97 -8.13 -13.25 0.46
CA GLU A 97 -8.19 -14.70 0.28
C GLU A 97 -6.90 -15.27 -0.34
N ALA A 98 -6.29 -14.56 -1.29
CA ALA A 98 -5.01 -14.92 -1.91
C ALA A 98 -3.79 -14.70 -0.98
N GLY A 99 -3.98 -14.10 0.19
CA GLY A 99 -2.92 -13.90 1.20
C GLY A 99 -2.23 -12.54 1.17
N TYR A 100 -2.67 -11.60 0.33
CA TYR A 100 -2.12 -10.25 0.33
C TYR A 100 -2.45 -9.49 1.63
N ARG A 101 -1.47 -8.72 2.10
CA ARG A 101 -1.51 -8.01 3.38
C ARG A 101 -1.70 -6.51 3.21
N VAL A 102 -1.11 -5.94 2.17
CA VAL A 102 -1.19 -4.52 1.84
C VAL A 102 -1.47 -4.33 0.35
N GLY A 103 -2.04 -3.19 -0.01
CA GLY A 103 -2.31 -2.84 -1.40
C GLY A 103 -2.05 -1.36 -1.64
N PHE A 104 -1.50 -1.03 -2.80
CA PHE A 104 -1.12 0.33 -3.19
C PHE A 104 -1.92 0.78 -4.40
N THR A 105 -2.58 1.92 -4.29
CA THR A 105 -3.41 2.52 -5.35
C THR A 105 -2.62 3.59 -6.10
N THR A 106 -3.26 4.26 -7.06
CA THR A 106 -2.72 5.46 -7.71
C THR A 106 -3.21 6.77 -7.06
N ASN A 107 -4.10 6.69 -6.06
CA ASN A 107 -4.68 7.86 -5.43
C ASN A 107 -3.64 8.61 -4.58
N PRO A 108 -3.40 9.91 -4.83
CA PRO A 108 -2.44 10.71 -4.09
C PRO A 108 -3.08 11.33 -2.84
N ARG A 109 -3.34 10.51 -1.80
CA ARG A 109 -3.97 10.98 -0.54
C ARG A 109 -3.00 11.58 0.48
N GLY A 110 -1.72 11.71 0.14
CA GLY A 110 -0.70 12.22 1.06
C GLY A 110 -0.01 11.10 1.86
N PRO A 111 0.72 11.45 2.93
CA PRO A 111 1.52 10.50 3.70
C PRO A 111 0.64 9.56 4.54
N VAL A 112 1.11 8.32 4.73
CA VAL A 112 0.54 7.40 5.72
C VAL A 112 1.16 7.69 7.08
N MET A 113 0.32 7.87 8.10
CA MET A 113 0.74 8.13 9.48
C MET A 113 0.59 6.85 10.33
N PHE A 114 1.29 6.78 11.47
CA PHE A 114 1.37 5.59 12.33
C PHE A 114 0.01 4.95 12.70
N ASN A 115 -1.06 5.74 12.76
CA ASN A 115 -2.42 5.31 13.11
C ASN A 115 -3.50 5.74 12.10
N TRP A 116 -3.10 6.27 10.93
CA TRP A 116 -4.06 6.84 9.98
C TRP A 116 -3.62 6.65 8.53
N VAL A 117 -4.49 6.03 7.74
CA VAL A 117 -4.41 6.01 6.28
C VAL A 117 -5.42 7.02 5.75
N PRO A 118 -5.00 8.04 4.99
CA PRO A 118 -5.93 9.01 4.44
C PRO A 118 -6.78 8.35 3.35
N GLN A 119 -8.10 8.49 3.48
CA GLN A 119 -9.12 7.88 2.60
C GLN A 119 -10.25 8.88 2.33
N ALA A 120 -10.91 8.74 1.18
CA ALA A 120 -12.14 9.47 0.88
C ALA A 120 -13.36 8.56 0.88
N GLU A 121 -14.48 9.13 1.34
CA GLU A 121 -15.79 8.49 1.28
C GLU A 121 -16.42 8.60 -0.10
N GLN A 122 -16.18 9.72 -0.78
CA GLN A 122 -16.87 10.10 -2.00
C GLN A 122 -15.85 10.45 -3.08
N LYS A 123 -16.35 10.40 -4.32
CA LYS A 123 -15.60 10.82 -5.49
C LYS A 123 -15.36 12.33 -5.44
N ASP A 124 -14.15 12.75 -5.78
CA ASP A 124 -13.84 14.16 -5.96
C ASP A 124 -14.19 14.60 -7.40
N PRO A 125 -15.10 15.57 -7.60
CA PRO A 125 -15.44 16.07 -8.94
C PRO A 125 -14.25 16.69 -9.68
N ASN A 126 -13.25 17.22 -8.97
CA ASN A 126 -12.04 17.81 -9.56
C ASN A 126 -11.00 16.74 -9.92
N HIS A 127 -11.12 15.54 -9.33
CA HIS A 127 -10.22 14.42 -9.56
C HIS A 127 -11.01 13.13 -9.83
N PRO A 128 -11.67 13.03 -11.00
CA PRO A 128 -12.61 11.97 -11.30
C PRO A 128 -11.98 10.56 -11.42
N ASP A 129 -10.67 10.48 -11.55
CA ASP A 129 -9.95 9.20 -11.61
C ASP A 129 -9.62 8.64 -10.22
N TRP A 130 -9.82 9.43 -9.15
CA TRP A 130 -9.56 8.98 -7.80
C TRP A 130 -10.76 8.22 -7.23
N LEU A 131 -10.57 6.93 -7.02
CA LEU A 131 -11.60 6.06 -6.46
C LEU A 131 -11.77 6.31 -4.95
N PRO A 132 -12.99 6.31 -4.40
CA PRO A 132 -13.19 6.40 -2.95
C PRO A 132 -12.77 5.10 -2.26
N GLU A 133 -11.95 5.20 -1.22
CA GLU A 133 -11.35 4.06 -0.53
C GLU A 133 -12.21 3.54 0.63
N ILE A 134 -12.99 4.41 1.30
CA ILE A 134 -13.82 4.01 2.45
C ILE A 134 -14.86 2.94 2.08
N PRO A 135 -15.58 3.02 0.94
CA PRO A 135 -16.51 1.97 0.52
C PRO A 135 -15.85 0.58 0.32
N ALA A 136 -14.54 0.55 0.10
CA ALA A 136 -13.76 -0.67 -0.10
C ALA A 136 -13.49 -1.42 1.23
N LYS A 137 -13.64 -0.74 2.39
CA LYS A 137 -13.60 -1.29 3.76
C LYS A 137 -12.30 -1.95 4.21
N ASP A 138 -11.19 -1.70 3.52
CA ASP A 138 -9.87 -2.14 3.97
C ASP A 138 -8.79 -1.09 3.66
N PRO A 139 -8.46 -0.22 4.64
CA PRO A 139 -7.47 0.84 4.44
C PRO A 139 -6.07 0.32 4.10
N ARG A 140 -5.70 -0.86 4.59
CA ARG A 140 -4.38 -1.44 4.28
C ARG A 140 -4.28 -1.93 2.85
N MET A 141 -5.41 -2.21 2.20
CA MET A 141 -5.45 -2.59 0.78
C MET A 141 -5.60 -1.39 -0.15
N THR A 142 -5.67 -0.17 0.37
CA THR A 142 -5.89 1.06 -0.41
C THR A 142 -4.87 2.15 -0.07
N LEU A 143 -3.63 1.76 0.23
CA LEU A 143 -2.57 2.71 0.58
C LEU A 143 -2.34 3.68 -0.57
N PRO A 144 -2.19 4.98 -0.30
CA PRO A 144 -2.05 5.99 -1.32
C PRO A 144 -0.66 5.95 -1.97
N ARG A 145 -0.60 6.46 -3.19
CA ARG A 145 0.65 6.75 -3.87
C ARG A 145 1.18 8.11 -3.42
N TYR A 146 2.50 8.20 -3.27
CA TYR A 146 3.22 9.46 -3.22
C TYR A 146 4.15 9.54 -4.43
N TRP A 147 4.05 10.58 -5.26
CA TRP A 147 4.99 10.76 -6.36
C TRP A 147 6.36 11.17 -5.81
N SER A 148 7.44 10.65 -6.38
CA SER A 148 8.81 10.96 -5.90
C SER A 148 9.13 12.45 -5.94
N ILE A 149 8.59 13.16 -6.93
CA ILE A 149 8.72 14.62 -7.05
C ILE A 149 7.98 15.31 -5.91
N ASP A 150 6.74 14.91 -5.64
CA ASP A 150 5.97 15.47 -4.52
C ASP A 150 6.66 15.16 -3.19
N ALA A 151 7.22 13.96 -3.01
CA ALA A 151 7.85 13.55 -1.75
C ALA A 151 9.00 14.48 -1.37
N ALA A 152 9.84 14.84 -2.35
CA ALA A 152 10.93 15.76 -2.14
C ALA A 152 10.45 17.16 -1.77
N TYR A 153 9.36 17.66 -2.39
CA TYR A 153 8.83 18.99 -2.10
C TYR A 153 8.05 19.09 -0.79
N ARG A 154 7.54 17.97 -0.28
CA ARG A 154 6.61 17.94 0.85
C ARG A 154 7.21 17.35 2.12
N ILE A 155 8.48 16.93 2.10
CA ILE A 155 9.11 16.30 3.27
C ILE A 155 9.08 17.23 4.49
N ASP A 156 9.36 18.52 4.29
CA ASP A 156 9.32 19.52 5.35
C ASP A 156 7.89 19.73 5.89
N ASP A 157 6.88 19.75 5.00
CA ASP A 157 5.47 19.82 5.38
C ASP A 157 5.08 18.62 6.25
N VAL A 158 5.53 17.41 5.91
CA VAL A 158 5.25 16.18 6.66
C VAL A 158 5.93 16.19 8.04
N THR A 159 7.16 16.67 8.12
CA THR A 159 7.86 16.88 9.39
C THR A 159 7.09 17.87 10.27
N GLN A 160 6.67 19.00 9.71
CA GLN A 160 5.89 20.01 10.44
C GLN A 160 4.54 19.45 10.93
N ILE A 161 3.83 18.69 10.10
CA ILE A 161 2.58 18.01 10.50
C ILE A 161 2.84 17.06 11.68
N SER A 162 3.97 16.34 11.66
CA SER A 162 4.33 15.41 12.74
C SER A 162 4.62 16.14 14.05
N GLU A 163 5.37 17.24 14.00
CA GLU A 163 5.64 18.10 15.17
C GLU A 163 4.35 18.70 15.75
N GLN A 164 3.44 19.15 14.87
CA GLN A 164 2.14 19.67 15.29
C GLN A 164 1.26 18.58 15.93
N ALA A 165 1.26 17.37 15.37
CA ALA A 165 0.52 16.24 15.93
C ALA A 165 1.08 15.83 17.30
N GLU A 166 2.40 15.82 17.47
CA GLU A 166 3.05 15.56 18.75
C GLU A 166 2.68 16.64 19.80
N ALA A 167 2.76 17.92 19.42
CA ALA A 167 2.40 19.03 20.30
C ALA A 167 0.92 18.98 20.69
N ALA A 168 0.03 18.66 19.75
CA ALA A 168 -1.40 18.50 20.01
C ALA A 168 -1.64 17.33 20.99
N ALA A 169 -1.06 16.16 20.74
CA ALA A 169 -1.16 15.00 21.64
C ALA A 169 -0.62 15.31 23.05
N ALA A 170 0.51 16.00 23.15
CA ALA A 170 1.07 16.43 24.43
C ALA A 170 0.13 17.38 25.18
N SER A 171 -0.51 18.33 24.47
CA SER A 171 -1.45 19.29 25.07
C SER A 171 -2.75 18.64 25.55
N SER A 172 -3.24 17.61 24.86
CA SER A 172 -4.46 16.88 25.20
C SER A 172 -4.25 15.79 26.25
N LYS A 173 -3.00 15.37 26.48
CA LYS A 173 -2.65 14.20 27.30
C LYS A 173 -3.31 14.17 28.67
N ALA A 174 -3.30 15.29 29.41
CA ALA A 174 -3.87 15.33 30.76
C ALA A 174 -5.38 15.05 30.75
N THR A 175 -6.10 15.69 29.83
CA THR A 175 -7.55 15.51 29.63
C THR A 175 -7.89 14.10 29.17
N GLU A 176 -7.11 13.53 28.25
CA GLU A 176 -7.32 12.17 27.76
C GLU A 176 -7.07 11.11 28.85
N LEU A 177 -6.06 11.31 29.71
CA LEU A 177 -5.81 10.44 30.86
C LEU A 177 -6.91 10.55 31.92
N GLU A 178 -7.40 11.75 32.20
CA GLU A 178 -8.56 11.94 33.10
C GLU A 178 -9.81 11.26 32.54
N TYR A 179 -10.09 11.43 31.24
CA TYR A 179 -11.19 10.74 30.57
C TYR A 179 -11.04 9.22 30.66
N TYR A 180 -9.84 8.69 30.45
CA TYR A 180 -9.57 7.27 30.61
C TYR A 180 -9.90 6.79 32.02
N ASP A 181 -9.44 7.49 33.05
CA ASP A 181 -9.66 7.13 34.46
C ASP A 181 -11.15 7.13 34.83
N ILE A 182 -11.92 8.12 34.34
CA ILE A 182 -13.34 8.27 34.67
C ILE A 182 -14.21 7.30 33.86
N VAL A 183 -13.91 7.11 32.57
CA VAL A 183 -14.84 6.46 31.62
C VAL A 183 -14.38 5.07 31.18
N CYS A 184 -13.08 4.88 30.93
CA CYS A 184 -12.55 3.67 30.28
C CYS A 184 -12.03 2.64 31.28
N LYS A 185 -11.39 3.07 32.36
CA LYS A 185 -10.64 2.23 33.31
C LYS A 185 -11.44 1.07 33.89
N SER A 186 -12.72 1.27 34.19
CA SER A 186 -13.61 0.21 34.70
C SER A 186 -13.87 -0.93 33.70
N LYS A 187 -13.67 -0.68 32.40
CA LYS A 187 -13.90 -1.63 31.30
C LYS A 187 -12.59 -2.25 30.80
N THR A 188 -11.53 -1.46 30.69
CA THR A 188 -10.27 -1.86 30.05
C THR A 188 -9.14 -2.17 31.04
N GLY A 189 -9.30 -1.83 32.32
CA GLY A 189 -8.26 -1.96 33.34
C GLY A 189 -7.28 -0.79 33.34
N GLU A 190 -6.14 -0.96 34.01
CA GLU A 190 -5.08 0.06 34.06
C GLU A 190 -4.37 0.20 32.70
N ILE A 191 -3.88 1.40 32.38
CA ILE A 191 -3.04 1.61 31.19
C ILE A 191 -1.72 0.83 31.38
N PRO A 192 -1.34 -0.06 30.44
CA PRO A 192 -0.07 -0.78 30.53
C PRO A 192 1.11 0.19 30.61
N THR A 193 1.97 0.01 31.60
CA THR A 193 3.25 0.71 31.63
C THR A 193 4.18 0.04 30.62
N PRO A 194 4.80 0.80 29.68
CA PRO A 194 5.78 0.22 28.77
C PRO A 194 6.90 -0.46 29.56
N VAL A 195 7.27 -1.68 29.16
CA VAL A 195 8.45 -2.35 29.71
C VAL A 195 9.68 -1.56 29.24
N PRO A 196 10.68 -1.29 30.12
CA PRO A 196 11.91 -0.59 29.75
C PRO A 196 12.65 -1.22 28.58
#